data_AF-A0A4Y8SIA5-F1
#
_entry.id   AF-A0A4Y8SIA5-F1
#
_cell.length_a   1.000
_cell.length_b   1.000
_cell.length_c   1.000
_cell.angle_alpha   90.00
_cell.angle_beta   90.00
_cell.angle_gamma   90.00
#
_symmetry.space_group_name_H-M   'P 1'
#
loop_
_entity.id
_entity.type
_entity.pdbx_description
1 polymer ?
#
loop_
_entity_poly.entity_id
_entity_poly.type
_entity_poly.pdbx_seq_one_letter_code
_entity_poly.pdbx_strand_id
1 'polypeptide(L)' 'MTDPRIIDAINSHAADIQNISCILGGLLQQLRDTQGVEGLDRAKDFAIQAAKSLSKPGAVSPDIAHITKVFDQHR' A
#
# COMPACT_ATOMS: atom_id res chain seq x y z
N MET A 1 -7.65 7.33 -32.02
CA MET A 1 -8.70 6.54 -31.31
C MET A 1 -7.96 5.59 -30.39
N THR A 2 -8.26 5.58 -29.09
CA THR A 2 -7.61 4.71 -28.11
C THR A 2 -8.17 3.29 -28.24
N ASP A 3 -7.31 2.26 -28.22
CA ASP A 3 -7.70 0.86 -28.36
C ASP A 3 -8.56 0.42 -27.14
N PRO A 4 -9.79 -0.08 -27.32
CA PRO A 4 -10.65 -0.53 -26.23
C PRO A 4 -9.97 -1.53 -25.28
N ARG A 5 -9.08 -2.38 -25.79
CA ARG A 5 -8.34 -3.35 -24.97
C ARG A 5 -7.37 -2.70 -24.00
N ILE A 6 -6.81 -1.54 -24.36
CA ILE A 6 -5.94 -0.76 -23.48
C ILE A 6 -6.78 -0.15 -22.35
N ILE A 7 -7.97 0.36 -22.66
CA ILE A 7 -8.90 0.92 -21.68
C ILE A 7 -9.34 -0.17 -20.69
N ASP A 8 -9.70 -1.36 -21.18
CA ASP A 8 -10.11 -2.48 -20.34
C ASP A 8 -8.98 -2.95 -19.41
N ALA A 9 -7.75 -3.06 -19.92
CA ALA A 9 -6.60 -3.42 -19.11
C ALA A 9 -6.31 -2.40 -18.00
N ILE A 10 -6.38 -1.10 -18.31
CA ILE A 10 -6.20 -0.03 -17.32
C ILE A 10 -7.28 -0.10 -16.24
N ASN A 11 -8.54 -0.28 -16.64
CA ASN A 11 -9.66 -0.37 -15.70
C ASN A 11 -9.56 -1.60 -14.80
N SER A 12 -9.13 -2.75 -15.34
CA SER A 12 -8.89 -3.95 -14.54
C SER A 12 -7.81 -3.70 -13.48
N HIS A 13 -6.67 -3.12 -13.86
CA HIS A 13 -5.61 -2.79 -12.90
C HIS A 13 -6.04 -1.75 -11.86
N ALA A 14 -6.86 -0.77 -12.26
CA ALA A 14 -7.43 0.18 -11.32
C ALA A 14 -8.31 -0.52 -10.27
N ALA A 15 -9.15 -1.48 -10.69
CA ALA A 15 -9.96 -2.28 -9.78
C ALA A 15 -9.10 -3.15 -8.85
N ASP A 16 -8.02 -3.76 -9.36
CA ASP A 16 -7.08 -4.53 -8.54
C ASP A 16 -6.42 -3.66 -7.46
N ILE A 17 -5.97 -2.45 -7.82
CA ILE A 17 -5.39 -1.48 -6.87
C ILE A 17 -6.41 -1.08 -5.80
N GLN A 18 -7.67 -0.84 -6.19
CA GLN A 18 -8.74 -0.52 -5.24
C GLN A 18 -9.01 -1.67 -4.27
N ASN A 19 -9.11 -2.90 -4.78
CA ASN A 19 -9.31 -4.09 -3.98
C ASN A 19 -8.18 -4.29 -2.97
N ILE A 20 -6.92 -4.18 -3.40
CA ILE A 20 -5.76 -4.25 -2.52
C ILE A 20 -5.80 -3.16 -1.46
N SER A 21 -6.15 -1.92 -1.85
CA SER A 21 -6.26 -0.79 -0.91
C SER A 21 -7.33 -1.04 0.15
N CYS A 22 -8.49 -1.57 -0.21
CA CYS A 22 -9.55 -1.93 0.72
C CYS A 22 -9.13 -3.03 1.70
N ILE A 23 -8.48 -4.09 1.19
CA ILE A 23 -7.98 -5.19 2.02
C ILE A 23 -6.95 -4.66 3.03
N LEU A 24 -5.96 -3.89 2.56
CA LEU A 24 -4.92 -3.33 3.42
C LEU A 24 -5.51 -2.38 4.47
N GLY A 25 -6.45 -1.51 4.09
CA GLY A 25 -7.13 -0.62 5.04
C GLY A 25 -7.90 -1.38 6.12
N GLY A 26 -8.62 -2.44 5.75
CA GLY A 26 -9.30 -3.32 6.71
C GLY A 26 -8.33 -4.02 7.67
N LEU A 27 -7.19 -4.49 7.17
CA LEU A 27 -6.14 -5.11 8.00
C LEU A 27 -5.49 -4.10 8.96
N LEU A 28 -5.19 -2.88 8.49
CA LEU A 28 -4.65 -1.81 9.35
C LEU A 28 -5.67 -1.40 10.43
N GLN A 29 -6.94 -1.31 10.07
CA GLN A 29 -8.01 -1.03 11.03
C GLN A 29 -8.09 -2.12 12.10
N GLN A 30 -8.12 -3.39 11.70
CA GLN A 30 -8.13 -4.52 12.62
C GLN A 30 -6.87 -4.55 13.51
N LEU A 31 -5.71 -4.19 12.94
CA LEU A 31 -4.45 -4.10 13.68
C LEU A 31 -4.53 -3.00 14.75
N ARG A 32 -5.07 -1.82 14.43
CA ARG A 32 -5.32 -0.77 15.41
C ARG A 32 -6.21 -1.26 16.53
N ASP A 33 -7.32 -1.91 16.19
CA ASP A 33 -8.33 -2.30 17.17
C ASP A 33 -7.83 -3.40 18.11
N THR A 34 -6.87 -4.21 17.65
CA THR A 34 -6.31 -5.33 18.42
C THR A 34 -5.01 -4.99 19.15
N GLN A 35 -4.18 -4.08 18.62
CA GLN A 35 -2.84 -3.79 19.15
C GLN A 35 -2.61 -2.30 19.47
N GLY A 36 -3.59 -1.44 19.21
CA GLY A 36 -3.49 0.00 19.40
C GLY A 36 -2.50 0.68 18.43
N VAL A 37 -2.27 1.96 18.70
CA VAL A 37 -1.36 2.81 17.90
C VAL A 37 0.07 2.28 17.89
N GLU A 38 0.53 1.67 18.99
CA GLU A 38 1.87 1.07 19.06
C GLU A 38 2.04 -0.10 18.07
N GLY A 39 0.99 -0.91 17.88
CA GLY A 39 0.99 -1.99 16.88
C GLY A 39 1.10 -1.46 15.47
N LEU A 40 0.39 -0.37 15.17
CA LEU A 40 0.50 0.32 13.88
C LEU A 40 1.89 0.91 13.64
N ASP A 41 2.50 1.54 14.64
CA ASP A 41 3.84 2.12 14.50
C ASP A 41 4.89 1.04 14.22
N ARG A 42 4.84 -0.10 14.92
CA ARG A 42 5.73 -1.24 14.65
C ARG A 42 5.53 -1.81 13.24
N ALA A 43 4.29 -1.92 12.79
CA ALA A 43 3.97 -2.40 11.45
C ALA A 43 4.45 -1.40 10.37
N LYS A 44 4.31 -0.09 10.61
CA LYS A 44 4.85 0.97 9.75
C LYS A 44 6.36 0.84 9.61
N ASP A 45 7.08 0.72 10.72
CA ASP A 45 8.54 0.59 10.72
C ASP A 45 8.99 -0.64 9.94
N PHE A 46 8.31 -1.78 10.13
CA PHE A 46 8.59 -3.00 9.37
C PHE A 46 8.34 -2.80 7.87
N ALA A 47 7.21 -2.19 7.48
CA ALA A 47 6.90 -1.93 6.08
C ALA A 47 7.95 -1.01 5.41
N ILE A 48 8.44 0.01 6.14
CA ILE A 48 9.50 0.90 5.65
C ILE A 48 10.83 0.14 5.49
N GLN A 49 11.16 -0.75 6.42
CA GLN A 49 12.36 -1.60 6.29
C GLN A 49 12.27 -2.53 5.08
N ALA A 50 11.12 -3.15 4.85
CA ALA A 50 10.87 -3.98 3.67
C ALA A 50 10.93 -3.16 2.38
N ALA A 51 10.38 -1.94 2.36
CA ALA A 51 10.49 -1.05 1.21
C ALA A 51 11.95 -0.73 0.87
N LYS A 52 12.76 -0.42 1.88
CA LYS A 52 14.19 -0.14 1.72
C LYS A 52 14.98 -1.34 1.18
N SER A 53 14.62 -2.56 1.56
CA SER A 53 15.30 -3.78 1.09
C SER A 53 14.93 -4.14 -0.37
N LEU A 54 13.76 -3.70 -0.83
CA LEU A 54 13.29 -3.90 -2.21
C LEU A 54 13.84 -2.87 -3.19
N SER A 55 14.21 -1.67 -2.72
CA SER A 55 14.80 -0.62 -3.55
C SER A 55 16.12 -1.10 -4.17
N LYS A 56 16.08 -1.39 -5.47
CA LYS A 56 17.25 -1.76 -6.27
C LYS A 56 17.53 -0.66 -7.32
N PRO A 57 18.80 -0.32 -7.59
CA PRO A 57 19.13 0.63 -8.65
C PRO A 57 18.53 0.20 -10.00
N GLY A 58 17.81 1.11 -10.66
CA GLY A 58 17.19 0.86 -11.97
C GLY A 58 15.83 0.15 -11.95
N ALA A 59 15.29 -0.19 -10.78
CA ALA A 59 13.94 -0.76 -10.64
C ALA A 59 12.95 0.26 -10.06
N VAL A 60 11.67 0.06 -10.35
CA VAL A 60 10.58 0.76 -9.65
C VAL A 60 10.70 0.44 -8.17
N SER A 61 10.91 1.47 -7.35
CA SER A 61 11.11 1.34 -5.91
C SER A 61 9.83 1.69 -5.16
N PRO A 62 9.54 1.05 -4.02
CA PRO A 62 8.39 1.42 -3.20
C PRO A 62 8.50 2.86 -2.67
N ASP A 63 7.39 3.58 -2.65
CA ASP A 63 7.31 4.95 -2.15
C ASP A 63 7.14 4.96 -0.62
N ILE A 64 8.25 5.19 0.09
CA ILE A 64 8.29 5.26 1.56
C ILE A 64 7.38 6.36 2.11
N ALA A 65 7.27 7.51 1.43
CA ALA A 65 6.43 8.61 1.88
C ALA A 65 4.94 8.23 1.77
N HIS A 66 4.57 7.55 0.68
CA HIS A 66 3.21 7.02 0.52
C HIS A 66 2.89 5.96 1.56
N ILE A 67 3.79 5.00 1.82
CA ILE A 67 3.63 4.00 2.88
C ILE A 67 3.39 4.68 4.22
N THR A 68 4.24 5.64 4.59
CA THR A 68 4.12 6.40 5.85
C THR A 68 2.75 7.05 5.96
N LYS A 69 2.30 7.74 4.90
CA LYS A 69 0.99 8.41 4.86
C LYS A 69 -0.17 7.43 5.05
N VAL A 70 -0.13 6.25 4.42
CA VAL A 70 -1.20 5.24 4.55
C VAL A 70 -1.33 4.76 6.00
N PHE A 71 -0.22 4.47 6.67
CA PHE A 71 -0.25 4.10 8.09
C PHE A 71 -0.75 5.24 8.98
N ASP A 72 -0.31 6.48 8.74
CA ASP A 72 -0.71 7.63 9.54
C ASP A 72 -2.21 7.97 9.38
N GLN A 73 -2.84 7.63 8.24
CA GLN A 73 -4.30 7.74 8.06
C GLN A 73 -5.11 6.75 8.90
N HIS A 74 -4.49 5.65 9.34
CA HIS A 74 -5.14 4.60 10.12
C HIS A 74 -4.78 4.65 11.61
N ARG A 75 -3.98 5.62 12.07
CA ARG A 75 -3.80 5.91 13.49
C ARG A 75 -5.12 6.40 14.08
#